data_AF-L0GT85-F1
#
_entry.id   AF-L0GT85-F1
#
_cell.length_a   1.000
_cell.length_b   1.000
_cell.length_c   1.000
_cell.angle_alpha   90.00
_cell.angle_beta   90.00
_cell.angle_gamma   90.00
#
_symmetry.space_group_name_H-M   'P 1'
#
loop_
_entity.id
_entity.type
_entity.pdbx_description
1 polymer ?
#
loop_
_entity_poly.entity_id
_entity_poly.type
_entity_poly.pdbx_seq_one_letter_code
_entity_poly.pdbx_strand_id
1 'polypeptide(L)'
;MALNSQFHDLYLSMPMEASLLPELRGLPFWGRTVHEILQEVNPLLMRRLAEGQRLQAYIKRKQGYLQREATRLEREWRRLHPLSIDAGYLSRASWQRHCKLAVREVLIDELAKSLMGSTADL
;
A
#
# COMPACT_ATOMS: atom_id res chain seq x y z
N MET A 1 15.46 -13.50 20.45
CA MET A 1 14.08 -13.00 20.59
C MET A 1 13.75 -12.14 19.38
N ALA A 2 12.99 -12.68 18.41
CA ALA A 2 12.71 -12.04 17.13
C ALA A 2 11.19 -11.89 16.92
N LEU A 3 10.54 -11.08 17.77
CA LEU A 3 9.08 -10.86 17.70
C LEU A 3 8.66 -9.43 17.35
N ASN A 4 9.59 -8.46 17.31
CA ASN A 4 9.20 -7.04 17.18
C ASN A 4 9.55 -6.37 15.83
N SER A 5 10.23 -7.08 14.92
CA SER A 5 10.69 -6.48 13.65
C SER A 5 9.62 -6.46 12.55
N GLN A 6 8.62 -7.33 12.58
CA GLN A 6 7.55 -7.33 11.57
C GLN A 6 6.45 -6.31 11.84
N PHE A 7 6.33 -5.87 13.10
CA PHE A 7 5.31 -4.89 13.51
C PHE A 7 5.77 -3.44 13.29
N HIS A 8 7.07 -3.14 13.35
CA HIS A 8 7.54 -1.75 13.26
C HIS A 8 7.36 -1.12 11.87
N ASP A 9 7.37 -1.91 10.80
CA ASP A 9 7.08 -1.42 9.44
C ASP A 9 5.58 -1.20 9.18
N LEU A 10 4.71 -1.60 10.12
CA LEU A 10 3.24 -1.59 9.96
C LEU A 10 2.55 -0.39 10.63
N TYR A 11 3.23 0.36 11.51
CA TYR A 11 2.59 1.33 12.40
C TYR A 11 2.86 2.81 12.11
N LEU A 12 3.87 3.19 11.33
CA LEU A 12 4.28 4.60 11.27
C LEU A 12 3.53 5.46 10.23
N SER A 13 2.35 5.02 9.75
CA SER A 13 1.50 5.84 8.87
C SER A 13 0.16 5.16 8.58
N MET A 14 -0.72 5.12 9.58
CA MET A 14 -2.13 4.74 9.40
C MET A 14 -3.03 5.66 10.25
N PRO A 15 -4.08 6.26 9.64
CA PRO A 15 -5.23 6.78 10.38
C PRO A 15 -5.93 5.63 11.12
N MET A 16 -6.26 5.87 12.38
CA MET A 16 -6.71 4.86 13.36
C MET A 16 -8.03 4.15 12.98
N GLU A 17 -8.80 4.74 12.06
CA GLU A 17 -10.16 4.33 11.68
C GLU A 17 -10.22 3.01 10.90
N ALA A 18 -9.17 2.67 10.13
CA ALA A 18 -9.08 1.42 9.36
C ALA A 18 -8.93 0.15 10.21
N SER A 19 -8.60 0.30 11.50
CA SER A 19 -8.44 -0.82 12.44
C SER A 19 -9.78 -1.46 12.83
N LEU A 20 -10.90 -0.78 12.58
CA LEU A 20 -12.21 -1.10 13.15
C LEU A 20 -13.15 -1.85 12.19
N LEU A 21 -12.80 -2.01 10.90
CA LEU A 21 -13.63 -2.73 9.94
C LEU A 21 -13.33 -4.25 9.97
N PRO A 22 -14.32 -5.12 10.25
CA PRO A 22 -14.12 -6.58 10.26
C PRO A 22 -13.56 -7.12 8.94
N GLU A 23 -13.92 -6.50 7.81
CA GLU A 23 -13.48 -6.87 6.46
C GLU A 23 -11.98 -6.66 6.23
N LEU A 24 -11.33 -5.81 7.05
CA LEU A 24 -9.91 -5.49 6.96
C LEU A 24 -9.03 -6.40 7.84
N ARG A 25 -9.62 -7.19 8.73
CA ARG A 25 -8.88 -8.11 9.60
C ARG A 25 -8.23 -9.22 8.76
N GLY A 26 -6.90 -9.30 8.83
CA GLY A 26 -6.09 -10.31 8.12
C GLY A 26 -5.63 -9.90 6.72
N LEU A 27 -6.06 -8.74 6.20
CA LEU A 27 -5.48 -8.20 4.96
C LEU A 27 -4.10 -7.58 5.24
N PRO A 28 -3.08 -7.83 4.40
CA PRO A 28 -1.80 -7.13 4.48
C PRO A 28 -1.94 -5.69 3.97
N PHE A 29 -0.92 -4.87 4.23
CA PHE A 29 -0.91 -3.40 4.03
C PHE A 29 -1.63 -2.94 2.75
N TRP A 30 -1.14 -3.36 1.57
CA TRP A 30 -1.71 -2.94 0.30
C TRP A 30 -3.17 -3.36 0.09
N GLY A 31 -3.62 -4.45 0.71
CA GLY A 31 -5.02 -4.86 0.66
C GLY A 31 -5.93 -3.89 1.41
N ARG A 32 -5.48 -3.39 2.56
CA ARG A 32 -6.21 -2.37 3.34
C ARG A 32 -6.20 -1.03 2.63
N THR A 33 -5.04 -0.61 2.13
CA THR A 33 -4.90 0.64 1.35
C THR A 33 -5.81 0.63 0.11
N VAL A 34 -5.92 -0.50 -0.60
CA VAL A 34 -6.86 -0.63 -1.72
C VAL A 34 -8.30 -0.46 -1.28
N HIS A 35 -8.70 -1.09 -0.19
CA HIS A 35 -10.06 -0.97 0.34
C HIS A 35 -10.39 0.47 0.75
N GLU A 36 -9.50 1.12 1.51
CA GLU A 36 -9.67 2.49 1.98
C GLU A 36 -9.81 3.47 0.81
N ILE A 37 -8.87 3.44 -0.14
CA ILE A 37 -8.90 4.34 -1.30
C ILE A 37 -10.11 4.04 -2.18
N LEU A 38 -10.48 2.76 -2.35
CA LEU A 38 -11.68 2.40 -3.11
C LEU A 38 -12.95 2.96 -2.46
N GLN A 39 -13.06 2.89 -1.13
CA GLN A 39 -14.19 3.42 -0.38
C GLN A 39 -14.29 4.95 -0.51
N GLU A 40 -13.16 5.64 -0.43
CA GLU A 40 -13.08 7.11 -0.50
C GLU A 40 -13.33 7.63 -1.92
N VAL A 41 -12.68 7.02 -2.91
CA VAL A 41 -12.58 7.55 -4.27
C VAL A 41 -13.69 7.00 -5.19
N ASN A 42 -14.14 5.76 -4.98
CA ASN A 42 -15.17 5.14 -5.81
C ASN A 42 -16.09 4.19 -5.00
N PRO A 43 -16.91 4.73 -4.08
CA PRO A 43 -17.79 3.92 -3.24
C PRO A 43 -18.86 3.15 -4.03
N LEU A 44 -19.22 3.62 -5.23
CA LEU A 44 -20.17 2.90 -6.11
C LEU A 44 -19.57 1.59 -6.61
N LEU A 45 -18.32 1.61 -7.08
CA LEU A 45 -17.60 0.41 -7.47
C LEU A 45 -17.46 -0.55 -6.29
N MET A 46 -17.14 -0.03 -5.09
CA MET A 46 -17.05 -0.85 -3.89
C MET A 46 -18.34 -1.63 -3.61
N ARG A 47 -19.50 -0.94 -3.66
CA ARG A 47 -20.82 -1.57 -3.46
C ARG A 47 -21.10 -2.65 -4.51
N ARG A 48 -20.86 -2.35 -5.79
CA ARG A 48 -21.06 -3.34 -6.88
C ARG A 48 -20.20 -4.59 -6.70
N LEU A 49 -18.92 -4.41 -6.33
CA LEU A 49 -18.02 -5.52 -6.06
C LEU A 49 -18.46 -6.33 -4.84
N ALA A 50 -19.02 -5.69 -3.80
CA ALA A 50 -19.54 -6.35 -2.62
C ALA A 50 -20.81 -7.16 -2.93
N GLU A 51 -21.77 -6.57 -3.65
CA GLU A 51 -23.01 -7.21 -4.10
C GLU A 51 -22.71 -8.44 -4.98
N GLY A 52 -21.73 -8.33 -5.87
CA GLY A 52 -21.26 -9.44 -6.70
C GLY A 52 -20.35 -10.45 -5.98
N GLN A 53 -20.10 -10.31 -4.67
CA GLN A 53 -19.17 -11.13 -3.89
C GLN A 53 -17.74 -11.20 -4.47
N ARG A 54 -17.34 -10.19 -5.26
CA ARG A 54 -16.05 -10.10 -5.96
C ARG A 54 -15.04 -9.19 -5.25
N LEU A 55 -15.47 -8.42 -4.25
CA LEU A 55 -14.65 -7.42 -3.56
C LEU A 55 -13.35 -8.00 -3.00
N GLN A 56 -13.42 -9.13 -2.29
CA GLN A 56 -12.22 -9.73 -1.70
C GLN A 56 -11.21 -10.21 -2.77
N ALA A 57 -11.69 -10.79 -3.86
CA ALA A 57 -10.85 -11.25 -4.97
C ALA A 57 -10.23 -10.05 -5.73
N TYR A 58 -10.97 -8.96 -5.86
CA TYR A 58 -10.48 -7.71 -6.44
C TYR A 58 -9.34 -7.11 -5.59
N ILE A 59 -9.57 -6.98 -4.29
CA ILE A 59 -8.58 -6.45 -3.33
C ILE A 59 -7.31 -7.31 -3.35
N LYS A 60 -7.44 -8.65 -3.29
CA LYS A 60 -6.29 -9.57 -3.34
C LYS A 60 -5.47 -9.41 -4.62
N ARG A 61 -6.13 -9.23 -5.77
CA ARG A 61 -5.45 -9.01 -7.06
C ARG A 61 -4.69 -7.69 -7.07
N LYS A 62 -5.33 -6.59 -6.66
CA LYS A 62 -4.70 -5.26 -6.58
C LYS A 62 -3.54 -5.24 -5.59
N GLN A 63 -3.71 -5.85 -4.42
CA GLN A 63 -2.66 -6.03 -3.42
C GLN A 63 -1.42 -6.73 -4.01
N GLY A 64 -1.61 -7.87 -4.70
CA GLY A 64 -0.49 -8.60 -5.30
C GLY A 64 0.25 -7.79 -6.38
N TYR A 65 -0.50 -7.00 -7.15
CA TYR A 65 0.08 -6.06 -8.11
C TYR A 65 0.90 -4.96 -7.41
N LEU A 66 0.32 -4.26 -6.45
CA LEU A 66 0.98 -3.16 -5.73
C LEU A 66 2.23 -3.62 -4.97
N GLN A 67 2.22 -4.83 -4.41
CA GLN A 67 3.41 -5.40 -3.75
C GLN A 67 4.58 -5.60 -4.73
N ARG A 68 4.30 -6.07 -5.95
CA ARG A 68 5.33 -6.23 -7.00
C ARG A 68 5.83 -4.88 -7.47
N GLU A 69 4.93 -3.94 -7.70
CA GLU A 69 5.28 -2.60 -8.14
C GLU A 69 6.08 -1.84 -7.07
N ALA A 70 5.73 -1.96 -5.80
CA ALA A 70 6.51 -1.39 -4.70
C ALA A 70 7.95 -1.93 -4.71
N THR A 71 8.11 -3.23 -4.89
CA THR A 71 9.44 -3.85 -4.97
C THR A 71 10.25 -3.34 -6.17
N ARG A 72 9.59 -3.13 -7.31
CA ARG A 72 10.20 -2.58 -8.53
C ARG A 72 10.64 -1.14 -8.32
N LEU A 73 9.73 -0.27 -7.88
CA LEU A 73 9.99 1.16 -7.66
C LEU A 73 11.02 1.39 -6.56
N GLU A 74 11.05 0.56 -5.50
CA GLU A 74 12.10 0.65 -4.48
C GLU A 74 13.48 0.39 -5.08
N ARG A 75 13.61 -0.59 -5.98
CA ARG A 75 14.89 -0.87 -6.66
C ARG A 75 15.30 0.29 -7.56
N GLU A 76 14.36 0.87 -8.29
CA GLU A 76 14.60 2.04 -9.15
C GLU A 76 15.00 3.27 -8.32
N TRP A 77 14.27 3.56 -7.25
CA TRP A 77 14.56 4.67 -6.34
C TRP A 77 15.96 4.56 -5.73
N ARG A 78 16.34 3.37 -5.25
CA ARG A 78 17.68 3.13 -4.67
C ARG A 78 18.82 3.29 -5.68
N ARG A 79 18.58 3.05 -6.97
CA ARG A 79 19.55 3.31 -8.04
C ARG A 79 19.73 4.81 -8.29
N LEU A 80 18.65 5.58 -8.19
CA LEU A 80 18.68 7.04 -8.36
C LEU A 80 19.23 7.78 -7.13
N HIS A 81 19.09 7.18 -5.95
CA HIS A 81 19.52 7.77 -4.69
C HIS A 81 20.51 6.82 -3.99
N PRO A 82 21.74 6.67 -4.50
CA PRO A 82 22.72 5.80 -3.88
C PRO A 82 23.10 6.31 -2.49
N LEU A 83 23.20 5.39 -1.52
CA LEU A 83 23.69 5.70 -0.19
C LEU A 83 25.20 5.42 -0.12
N SER A 84 25.96 6.32 0.49
CA SER A 84 27.40 6.11 0.72
C SER A 84 27.65 4.83 1.53
N ILE A 85 28.72 4.11 1.20
CA ILE A 85 29.16 2.92 1.93
C ILE A 85 29.49 3.28 3.39
N ASP A 86 29.98 4.50 3.63
CA ASP A 86 30.36 5.02 4.95
C ASP A 86 29.17 5.61 5.73
N ALA A 87 27.94 5.49 5.20
CA ALA A 87 26.76 6.01 5.86
C ALA A 87 26.55 5.34 7.23
N GLY A 88 26.44 6.17 8.27
CA GLY A 88 26.11 5.73 9.62
C GLY A 88 24.69 5.17 9.74
N TYR A 89 24.39 4.58 10.90
CA TYR A 89 23.09 3.92 11.17
C TYR A 89 21.88 4.83 10.91
N LEU A 90 21.90 6.07 11.44
CA LEU A 90 20.78 7.01 11.28
C LEU A 90 20.54 7.39 9.82
N SER A 91 21.61 7.60 9.05
CA SER A 91 21.54 7.90 7.63
C SER A 91 20.94 6.73 6.83
N ARG A 92 21.32 5.49 7.15
CA ARG A 92 20.74 4.28 6.55
C ARG A 92 19.25 4.14 6.85
N ALA A 93 18.86 4.37 8.11
CA ALA A 93 17.46 4.31 8.52
C ALA A 93 16.62 5.39 7.83
N SER A 94 17.10 6.63 7.80
CA SER A 94 16.45 7.75 7.11
C SER A 94 16.29 7.47 5.61
N TRP A 95 17.36 7.02 4.96
CA TRP A 95 17.36 6.66 3.54
C TRP A 95 16.35 5.56 3.21
N GLN A 96 16.31 4.50 4.01
CA GLN A 96 15.33 3.42 3.84
C GLN A 96 13.90 3.95 4.03
N ARG A 97 13.67 4.83 5.01
CA ARG A 97 12.37 5.45 5.25
C ARG A 97 11.93 6.31 4.05
N HIS A 98 12.82 7.16 3.52
CA HIS A 98 12.53 7.97 2.34
C HIS A 98 12.19 7.13 1.12
N CYS A 99 12.93 6.03 0.90
CA CYS A 99 12.61 5.07 -0.16
C CYS A 99 11.19 4.54 -0.04
N LYS A 100 10.81 4.04 1.16
CA LYS A 100 9.48 3.49 1.41
C LYS A 100 8.37 4.54 1.25
N LEU A 101 8.59 5.76 1.76
CA LEU A 101 7.62 6.86 1.65
C LEU A 101 7.40 7.28 0.19
N ALA A 102 8.48 7.55 -0.55
CA ALA A 102 8.39 7.97 -1.95
C ALA A 102 7.67 6.94 -2.82
N VAL A 103 8.01 5.65 -2.65
CA VAL A 103 7.32 4.57 -3.39
C VAL A 103 5.85 4.46 -3.00
N ARG A 104 5.53 4.62 -1.72
CA ARG A 104 4.15 4.58 -1.24
C ARG A 104 3.32 5.69 -1.84
N GLU A 105 3.81 6.93 -1.82
CA GLU A 105 3.09 8.10 -2.33
C GLU A 105 2.75 7.94 -3.81
N VAL A 106 3.73 7.52 -4.62
CA VAL A 106 3.53 7.23 -6.05
C VAL A 106 2.44 6.18 -6.26
N LEU A 107 2.51 5.06 -5.52
CA LEU A 107 1.56 3.96 -5.70
C LEU A 107 0.15 4.30 -5.22
N ILE A 108 0.01 5.08 -4.16
CA ILE A 108 -1.29 5.55 -3.66
C ILE A 108 -1.93 6.49 -4.67
N ASP A 109 -1.17 7.44 -5.21
CA ASP A 109 -1.67 8.39 -6.22
C ASP A 109 -2.09 7.67 -7.50
N GLU A 110 -1.25 6.79 -8.03
CA GLU A 110 -1.58 5.97 -9.22
C GLU A 110 -2.78 5.05 -8.98
N LEU A 111 -2.90 4.47 -7.79
CA LEU A 111 -4.07 3.67 -7.41
C LEU A 111 -5.34 4.51 -7.39
N ALA A 112 -5.33 5.67 -6.72
CA ALA A 112 -6.46 6.58 -6.66
C ALA A 112 -6.90 7.02 -8.06
N LYS A 113 -5.95 7.44 -8.90
CA LYS A 113 -6.20 7.77 -10.33
C LYS A 113 -6.84 6.61 -11.07
N SER A 114 -6.31 5.39 -10.91
CA SER A 114 -6.85 4.20 -11.57
C SER A 114 -8.28 3.87 -11.13
N LEU A 115 -8.66 4.22 -9.89
CA LEU A 115 -9.98 3.95 -9.32
C LEU A 115 -11.01 5.03 -9.65
N MET A 116 -10.61 6.30 -9.77
CA MET A 116 -11.50 7.41 -10.20
C MET A 116 -12.12 7.15 -11.57
N GLY A 117 -11.35 6.63 -12.51
CA GLY A 117 -11.82 6.31 -13.87
C GLY A 117 -12.34 4.88 -14.04
N SER A 118 -12.29 4.04 -12.99
CA SER A 118 -12.69 2.65 -13.10
C SER A 118 -14.20 2.50 -12.93
N THR A 119 -14.89 2.30 -14.04
CA THR A 119 -16.12 1.52 -14.05
C THR A 119 -15.66 0.07 -14.20
N ALA A 120 -15.45 -0.68 -13.12
CA ALA A 120 -15.21 -2.12 -13.29
C ALA A 120 -16.52 -2.73 -13.84
N ASP A 121 -16.57 -2.73 -15.17
CA ASP A 121 -17.50 -3.36 -16.10
C ASP A 121 -18.87 -2.67 -16.30
N LEU A 122 -19.06 -2.17 -17.54
CA LEU A 122 -20.13 -2.68 -18.40
C LEU A 122 -19.95 -4.20 -18.54
#